data_AF-A0A453S435-F1
#
_entry.id   AF-A0A453S435-F1
#
_cell.length_a   1.000
_cell.length_b   1.000
_cell.length_c   1.000
_cell.angle_alpha   90.00
_cell.angle_beta   90.00
_cell.angle_gamma   90.00
#
_symmetry.space_group_name_H-M   'P 1'
#
loop_
_entity.id
_entity.type
_entity.pdbx_description
1 polymer ?
#
loop_
_entity_poly.entity_id
_entity_poly.type
_entity_poly.pdbx_seq_one_letter_code
_entity_poly.pdbx_strand_id
1 'polypeptide(L)'
;MSGGISNVLVRDLHIWNSASAVRLKTDVGRGGYITNITIANVTMEKVKVPIRFSRGSNDHSDDKYDRTALPMISDIHIVDIVGVDVQRAPMLEAVHGAVYEGICFRNVSLTAIRRQIRWQCESVYGEAHEVFPAPCEELRNNGSSSSWCGLP
;
A
#
# COMPACT_ATOMS: atom_id res chain seq x y z
N MET A 1 1.61 -7.33 -22.35
CA MET A 1 0.97 -6.70 -21.18
C MET A 1 0.90 -7.73 -20.06
N SER A 2 1.21 -7.35 -18.82
CA SER A 2 1.07 -8.25 -17.66
C SER A 2 -0.40 -8.59 -17.42
N GLY A 3 -0.66 -9.75 -16.83
CA GLY A 3 -1.99 -10.07 -16.30
C GLY A 3 -2.38 -9.13 -15.15
N GLY A 4 -3.68 -9.09 -14.84
CA GLY A 4 -4.22 -8.36 -13.69
C GLY A 4 -4.35 -9.24 -12.45
N ILE A 5 -4.34 -8.60 -11.28
CA ILE A 5 -4.61 -9.22 -9.99
C ILE A 5 -5.86 -8.55 -9.43
N SER A 6 -6.89 -9.33 -9.10
CA SER A 6 -8.07 -8.79 -8.44
C SER A 6 -8.77 -9.76 -7.51
N ASN A 7 -9.62 -9.21 -6.64
CA ASN A 7 -10.48 -9.96 -5.71
C ASN A 7 -9.66 -10.84 -4.76
N VAL A 8 -8.67 -10.26 -4.10
CA VAL A 8 -7.79 -10.97 -3.16
C VAL A 8 -8.09 -10.55 -1.74
N LEU A 9 -8.28 -11.54 -0.86
CA LEU A 9 -8.40 -11.34 0.58
C LEU A 9 -7.19 -11.97 1.28
N VAL A 10 -6.48 -11.16 2.05
CA VAL A 10 -5.39 -11.59 2.93
C VAL A 10 -5.80 -11.22 4.36
N ARG A 11 -5.91 -12.20 5.25
CA ARG A 11 -6.34 -11.91 6.62
C ARG A 11 -5.76 -12.84 7.67
N ASP A 12 -5.84 -12.40 8.92
CA ASP A 12 -5.47 -13.17 10.12
C ASP A 12 -4.00 -13.63 10.08
N LEU A 13 -3.09 -12.69 9.83
CA LEU A 13 -1.66 -12.96 9.72
C LEU A 13 -0.86 -12.33 10.86
N HIS A 14 0.20 -13.02 11.27
CA HIS A 14 1.26 -12.47 12.09
C HIS A 14 2.58 -12.50 11.31
N ILE A 15 3.21 -11.35 11.12
CA ILE A 15 4.44 -11.21 10.32
C ILE A 15 5.56 -10.61 11.18
N TRP A 16 6.68 -11.32 11.32
CA TRP A 16 7.79 -10.85 12.15
C TRP A 16 9.15 -10.92 11.44
N ASN A 17 10.13 -10.16 11.94
CA ASN A 17 11.53 -10.17 11.48
C ASN A 17 11.70 -10.06 9.95
N SER A 18 10.87 -9.26 9.31
CA SER A 18 10.73 -9.23 7.85
C SER A 18 11.12 -7.88 7.25
N ALA A 19 11.51 -7.88 5.97
CA ALA A 19 11.81 -6.64 5.25
C ALA A 19 10.55 -5.79 5.04
N SER A 20 9.43 -6.43 4.70
CA SER A 20 8.11 -5.79 4.63
C SER A 20 7.03 -6.78 5.05
N ALA A 21 5.91 -6.28 5.59
CA ALA A 21 4.76 -7.11 5.91
C ALA A 21 3.76 -7.10 4.76
N VAL A 22 3.31 -5.92 4.35
CA VAL A 22 2.49 -5.73 3.15
C VAL A 22 3.34 -5.11 2.06
N ARG A 23 3.37 -5.73 0.88
CA ARG A 23 4.09 -5.20 -0.27
C ARG A 23 3.33 -5.37 -1.58
N LEU A 24 2.88 -4.27 -2.16
CA LEU A 24 2.45 -4.22 -3.56
C LEU A 24 3.65 -3.84 -4.43
N LYS A 25 3.84 -4.54 -5.54
CA LYS A 25 5.01 -4.36 -6.41
C LYS A 25 4.58 -4.39 -7.87
N THR A 26 4.93 -3.34 -8.60
CA THR A 26 4.74 -3.25 -10.05
C THR A 26 5.80 -2.31 -10.63
N ASP A 27 5.85 -2.17 -11.96
CA ASP A 27 6.78 -1.25 -12.61
C ASP A 27 6.22 -0.65 -13.91
N VAL A 28 6.90 0.40 -14.39
CA VAL A 28 6.67 0.92 -15.74
C VAL A 28 6.92 -0.19 -16.76
N GLY A 29 6.01 -0.30 -17.72
CA GLY A 29 6.00 -1.29 -18.77
C GLY A 29 5.39 -2.63 -18.39
N ARG A 30 4.87 -2.78 -17.17
CA ARG A 30 4.06 -3.94 -16.80
C ARG A 30 2.63 -3.84 -17.36
N GLY A 31 2.02 -2.65 -17.32
CA GLY A 31 0.59 -2.45 -17.59
C GLY A 31 -0.29 -3.22 -16.60
N GLY A 32 -1.52 -3.53 -17.01
CA GLY A 32 -2.46 -4.33 -16.22
C GLY A 32 -2.98 -3.60 -14.97
N TYR A 33 -3.43 -4.37 -13.98
CA TYR A 33 -4.05 -3.82 -12.78
C TYR A 33 -3.80 -4.66 -11.52
N ILE A 34 -3.89 -4.00 -10.36
CA ILE A 34 -4.06 -4.61 -9.04
C ILE A 34 -5.28 -3.91 -8.41
N THR A 35 -6.40 -4.60 -8.27
CA THR A 35 -7.65 -3.98 -7.81
C THR A 35 -8.49 -4.87 -6.91
N ASN A 36 -9.32 -4.29 -6.04
CA ASN A 36 -10.17 -5.01 -5.10
C ASN A 36 -9.36 -6.00 -4.23
N ILE A 37 -8.42 -5.45 -3.47
CA ILE A 37 -7.56 -6.20 -2.57
C ILE A 37 -7.91 -5.80 -1.14
N THR A 38 -8.19 -6.77 -0.28
CA THR A 38 -8.42 -6.53 1.15
C THR A 38 -7.34 -7.22 1.97
N ILE A 39 -6.70 -6.47 2.85
CA ILE A 39 -5.72 -6.93 3.83
C ILE A 39 -6.26 -6.56 5.20
N ALA A 40 -6.62 -7.57 6.01
CA ALA A 40 -7.35 -7.37 7.26
C ALA A 40 -6.73 -8.14 8.44
N ASN A 41 -6.82 -7.58 9.65
CA ASN A 41 -6.40 -8.27 10.88
C ASN A 41 -4.97 -8.82 10.80
N VAL A 42 -4.00 -7.92 10.62
CA VAL A 42 -2.58 -8.28 10.52
C VAL A 42 -1.82 -7.68 11.69
N THR A 43 -1.07 -8.52 12.40
CA THR A 43 -0.09 -8.08 13.39
C THR A 43 1.33 -8.18 12.82
N MET A 44 2.20 -7.23 13.18
CA MET A 44 3.58 -7.26 12.74
C MET A 44 4.58 -6.79 13.79
N GLU A 45 5.74 -7.45 13.84
CA GLU A 45 6.82 -7.17 14.80
C GLU A 45 8.18 -7.10 14.10
N LYS A 46 9.04 -6.13 14.47
CA LYS A 46 10.42 -6.05 13.95
C LYS A 46 10.49 -6.00 12.41
N VAL A 47 9.53 -5.33 11.79
CA VAL A 47 9.45 -5.18 10.33
C VAL A 47 10.16 -3.90 9.87
N LYS A 48 10.97 -3.98 8.80
CA LYS A 48 11.71 -2.80 8.32
C LYS A 48 10.79 -1.72 7.74
N VAL A 49 9.90 -2.09 6.81
CA VAL A 49 8.86 -1.19 6.28
C VAL A 49 7.52 -1.93 6.32
N PRO A 50 6.58 -1.53 7.19
CA PRO A 50 5.37 -2.30 7.46
C PRO A 50 4.51 -2.46 6.20
N ILE A 51 4.33 -1.38 5.45
CA ILE A 51 3.50 -1.34 4.25
C ILE A 51 4.26 -0.61 3.16
N ARG A 52 4.42 -1.26 2.00
CA ARG A 52 5.25 -0.75 0.91
C ARG A 52 4.58 -0.91 -0.45
N PHE A 53 4.38 0.17 -1.19
CA PHE A 53 4.15 0.13 -2.63
C PHE A 53 5.49 0.39 -3.31
N SER A 54 5.98 -0.61 -4.04
CA SER A 54 7.32 -0.59 -4.65
C SER A 54 7.24 -0.20 -6.11
N ARG A 55 8.20 0.66 -6.50
CA ARG A 55 8.54 0.99 -7.88
C ARG A 55 9.97 0.55 -8.22
N GLY A 56 10.32 0.51 -9.50
CA GLY A 56 11.71 0.36 -9.96
C GLY A 56 12.32 -1.03 -9.73
N SER A 57 11.49 -2.07 -9.81
CA SER A 57 12.00 -3.44 -9.75
C SER A 57 12.69 -3.92 -11.02
N ASN A 58 12.31 -3.34 -12.17
CA ASN A 58 12.78 -3.65 -13.51
C ASN A 58 12.83 -5.16 -13.83
N ASP A 59 11.95 -5.94 -13.18
CA ASP A 59 11.88 -7.39 -13.33
C ASP A 59 11.00 -7.74 -14.55
N HIS A 60 11.62 -7.74 -15.73
CA HIS A 60 11.01 -8.18 -16.98
C HIS A 60 11.58 -9.52 -17.41
N SER A 61 10.73 -10.43 -17.92
CA SER A 61 11.16 -11.75 -18.40
C SER A 61 11.98 -11.67 -19.68
N ASP A 62 11.74 -10.63 -20.47
CA ASP A 62 12.36 -10.35 -21.76
C ASP A 62 12.22 -8.84 -22.09
N ASP A 63 12.81 -8.40 -23.20
CA ASP A 63 12.81 -7.02 -23.66
C ASP A 63 11.64 -6.64 -24.59
N LYS A 64 10.67 -7.53 -24.81
CA LYS A 64 9.58 -7.33 -25.79
C LYS A 64 8.31 -6.72 -25.17
N TYR A 65 8.38 -6.26 -23.93
CA TYR A 65 7.28 -5.59 -23.26
C TYR A 65 7.10 -4.15 -23.76
N ASP A 66 5.89 -3.63 -23.63
CA ASP A 66 5.61 -2.22 -23.88
C ASP A 66 6.22 -1.39 -22.76
N ARG A 67 7.30 -0.66 -23.04
CA ARG A 67 8.04 0.16 -22.06
C ARG A 67 7.27 1.39 -21.57
N THR A 68 6.12 1.69 -22.16
CA THR A 68 5.29 2.84 -21.78
C THR A 68 4.04 2.42 -21.00
N ALA A 69 3.75 1.12 -20.90
CA ALA A 69 2.55 0.63 -20.25
C ALA A 69 2.56 0.91 -18.74
N LEU A 70 1.61 1.70 -18.26
CA LEU A 70 1.47 2.02 -16.84
C LEU A 70 0.50 1.04 -16.15
N PRO A 71 0.85 0.54 -14.95
CA PRO A 71 -0.04 -0.29 -14.15
C PRO A 71 -1.08 0.57 -13.43
N MET A 72 -2.29 0.04 -13.28
CA MET A 72 -3.32 0.61 -12.41
C MET A 72 -3.29 -0.08 -11.03
N ILE A 73 -3.35 0.68 -9.95
CA ILE A 73 -3.65 0.15 -8.62
C ILE A 73 -4.83 0.93 -8.06
N SER A 74 -5.91 0.22 -7.74
CA SER A 74 -7.13 0.81 -7.17
C SER A 74 -7.75 -0.07 -6.10
N ASP A 75 -8.67 0.47 -5.31
CA ASP A 75 -9.57 -0.30 -4.42
C ASP A 75 -8.81 -1.27 -3.49
N ILE A 76 -7.85 -0.71 -2.75
CA ILE A 76 -7.02 -1.46 -1.80
C ILE A 76 -7.47 -1.12 -0.39
N HIS A 77 -7.98 -2.10 0.35
CA HIS A 77 -8.42 -1.94 1.74
C HIS A 77 -7.37 -2.55 2.68
N ILE A 78 -6.85 -1.73 3.59
CA ILE A 78 -5.88 -2.12 4.60
C ILE A 78 -6.48 -1.79 5.97
N VAL A 79 -6.98 -2.81 6.66
CA VAL A 79 -7.87 -2.66 7.81
C VAL A 79 -7.36 -3.46 8.99
N ASP A 80 -7.50 -2.91 10.20
CA ASP A 80 -7.15 -3.60 11.46
C ASP A 80 -5.71 -4.11 11.48
N ILE A 81 -4.76 -3.16 11.39
CA ILE A 81 -3.33 -3.47 11.33
C ILE A 81 -2.64 -2.97 12.60
N VAL A 82 -1.91 -3.86 13.28
CA VAL A 82 -1.11 -3.49 14.46
C VAL A 82 0.35 -3.82 14.20
N GLY A 83 1.20 -2.80 14.25
CA GLY A 83 2.65 -2.93 14.13
C GLY A 83 3.39 -2.44 15.36
N VAL A 84 4.32 -3.24 15.85
CA VAL A 84 5.22 -2.89 16.95
C VAL A 84 6.67 -3.02 16.48
N ASP A 85 7.52 -2.11 16.92
CA ASP A 85 8.96 -2.14 16.64
C ASP A 85 9.28 -2.11 15.14
N VAL A 86 8.58 -1.26 14.39
CA VAL A 86 8.81 -1.09 12.95
C VAL A 86 9.98 -0.12 12.70
N GLN A 87 10.80 -0.35 11.67
CA GLN A 87 11.98 0.50 11.46
C GLN A 87 11.63 1.84 10.83
N ARG A 88 10.65 1.87 9.92
CA ARG A 88 10.17 3.06 9.19
C ARG A 88 8.64 3.02 9.12
N ALA A 89 8.02 4.18 8.93
CA ALA A 89 6.62 4.32 8.56
C ALA A 89 6.36 3.81 7.12
N PRO A 90 5.09 3.64 6.71
CA PRO A 90 4.73 3.22 5.37
C PRO A 90 5.36 4.04 4.25
N MET A 91 5.62 3.36 3.13
CA MET A 91 6.18 3.94 1.92
C MET A 91 5.32 3.58 0.72
N LEU A 92 4.56 4.53 0.21
CA LEU A 92 3.54 4.35 -0.81
C LEU A 92 3.93 5.16 -2.04
N GLU A 93 4.69 4.56 -2.94
CA GLU A 93 5.19 5.25 -4.14
C GLU A 93 4.62 4.60 -5.39
N ALA A 94 3.91 5.39 -6.20
CA ALA A 94 3.54 4.97 -7.53
C ALA A 94 4.78 4.93 -8.46
N VAL A 95 4.68 4.15 -9.53
CA VAL A 95 5.70 4.18 -10.58
C VAL A 95 5.61 5.50 -11.34
N HIS A 96 6.72 5.95 -11.93
CA HIS A 96 6.76 7.23 -12.63
C HIS A 96 5.68 7.29 -13.73
N GLY A 97 4.86 8.34 -13.71
CA GLY A 97 3.76 8.54 -14.66
C GLY A 97 2.43 7.88 -14.28
N ALA A 98 2.42 6.97 -13.29
CA ALA A 98 1.19 6.36 -12.79
C ALA A 98 0.64 7.10 -11.56
N VAL A 99 -0.67 6.96 -11.34
CA VAL A 99 -1.37 7.41 -10.14
C VAL A 99 -2.13 6.22 -9.57
N TYR A 100 -2.01 5.99 -8.26
CA TYR A 100 -2.77 4.96 -7.56
C TYR A 100 -3.85 5.62 -6.70
N GLU A 101 -5.09 5.15 -6.80
CA GLU A 101 -6.26 5.77 -6.16
C GLU A 101 -7.06 4.73 -5.37
N GLY A 102 -8.06 5.16 -4.59
CA GLY A 102 -8.92 4.22 -3.86
C GLY A 102 -8.17 3.41 -2.79
N ILE A 103 -7.10 3.96 -2.21
CA ILE A 103 -6.35 3.31 -1.14
C ILE A 103 -6.99 3.65 0.21
N CYS A 104 -7.54 2.66 0.88
CA CYS A 104 -8.22 2.80 2.16
C CYS A 104 -7.36 2.23 3.30
N PHE A 105 -7.05 3.06 4.30
CA PHE A 105 -6.48 2.62 5.57
C PHE A 105 -7.49 2.83 6.69
N ARG A 106 -7.74 1.80 7.49
CA ARG A 106 -8.66 1.90 8.62
C ARG A 106 -8.13 1.16 9.85
N ASN A 107 -8.18 1.80 11.00
CA ASN A 107 -7.72 1.22 12.27
C ASN A 107 -6.31 0.61 12.15
N VAL A 108 -5.35 1.47 11.79
CA VAL A 108 -3.95 1.07 11.59
C VAL A 108 -3.09 1.75 12.64
N SER A 109 -2.43 0.97 13.49
CA SER A 109 -1.57 1.49 14.56
C SER A 109 -0.16 0.93 14.43
N LEU A 110 0.80 1.80 14.14
CA LEU A 110 2.22 1.49 13.99
C LEU A 110 3.01 2.23 15.07
N THR A 111 3.63 1.48 15.97
CA THR A 111 4.29 2.04 17.17
C THR A 111 5.76 1.68 17.24
N ALA A 112 6.50 2.39 18.12
CA ALA A 112 7.94 2.22 18.31
C ALA A 112 8.77 2.35 17.01
N ILE A 113 8.44 3.36 16.19
CA ILE A 113 9.11 3.57 14.90
C ILE A 113 10.53 4.11 15.10
N ARG A 114 11.56 3.35 14.70
CA ARG A 114 12.96 3.63 15.07
C ARG A 114 13.65 4.74 14.28
N ARG A 115 13.39 4.87 12.97
CA ARG A 115 14.20 5.74 12.09
C ARG A 115 13.43 6.85 11.40
N GLN A 116 12.28 6.53 10.81
CA GLN A 116 11.52 7.48 10.02
C GLN A 116 10.03 7.35 10.31
N ILE A 117 9.50 8.30 11.06
CA ILE A 117 8.13 8.28 11.58
C ILE A 117 7.11 8.78 10.55
N ARG A 118 7.54 9.63 9.62
CA ARG A 118 6.67 10.17 8.57
C ARG A 118 6.49 9.18 7.43
N TRP A 119 5.25 9.01 7.00
CA TRP A 119 4.92 8.27 5.80
C TRP A 119 5.56 8.93 4.58
N GLN A 120 5.93 8.13 3.59
CA GLN A 120 6.34 8.62 2.27
C GLN A 120 5.24 8.26 1.29
N CYS A 121 4.64 9.26 0.65
CA CYS A 121 3.64 9.06 -0.38
C CYS A 121 4.07 9.81 -1.65
N GLU A 122 3.90 9.17 -2.80
CA GLU A 122 4.16 9.78 -4.11
C GLU A 122 3.12 9.28 -5.10
N SER A 123 2.21 10.17 -5.52
CA SER A 123 1.10 9.88 -6.46
C SER A 123 0.20 8.70 -6.02
N VAL A 124 -0.07 8.62 -4.71
CA VAL A 124 -0.98 7.65 -4.10
C VAL A 124 -2.05 8.39 -3.30
N TYR A 125 -3.33 8.14 -3.62
CA TYR A 125 -4.47 8.86 -3.09
C TYR A 125 -5.53 7.93 -2.49
N GLY A 126 -6.27 8.44 -1.51
CA GLY A 126 -7.34 7.69 -0.87
C GLY A 126 -7.75 8.26 0.47
N GLU A 127 -8.14 7.38 1.39
CA GLU A 127 -8.69 7.76 2.69
C GLU A 127 -8.04 6.97 3.83
N ALA A 128 -7.79 7.64 4.94
CA ALA A 128 -7.28 7.03 6.16
C ALA A 128 -8.13 7.43 7.37
N HIS A 129 -8.59 6.44 8.14
CA HIS A 129 -9.43 6.60 9.32
C HIS A 129 -8.83 5.86 10.50
N GLU A 130 -8.70 6.51 11.66
CA GLU A 130 -8.14 5.90 12.88
C GLU A 130 -6.72 5.32 12.63
N VAL A 131 -5.86 6.13 12.00
CA VAL A 131 -4.50 5.72 11.64
C VAL A 131 -3.47 6.46 12.49
N PHE A 132 -2.52 5.70 13.04
CA PHE A 132 -1.36 6.18 13.77
C PHE A 132 -0.07 5.49 13.28
N PRO A 133 1.03 6.23 13.03
CA PRO A 133 1.16 7.69 13.06
C PRO A 133 0.38 8.35 11.91
N ALA A 134 0.20 9.66 11.98
CA ALA A 134 -0.57 10.42 10.98
C ALA A 134 -0.09 10.11 9.54
N PRO A 135 -1.02 9.82 8.62
CA PRO A 135 -0.71 9.51 7.22
C PRO A 135 -0.33 10.76 6.44
N CYS A 136 0.04 10.59 5.17
CA CYS A 136 0.28 11.69 4.24
C CYS A 136 -0.99 12.51 3.96
N GLU A 137 -0.85 13.74 3.47
CA GLU A 137 -1.98 14.63 3.17
C GLU A 137 -2.88 14.07 2.07
N GLU A 138 -2.30 13.34 1.11
CA GLU A 138 -2.99 12.68 0.00
C GLU A 138 -3.97 11.57 0.43
N LEU A 139 -3.89 11.14 1.70
CA LEU A 139 -4.77 10.15 2.31
C LEU A 139 -5.73 10.78 3.34
N ARG A 140 -5.69 12.11 3.54
CA ARG A 140 -6.57 12.78 4.50
C ARG A 140 -7.96 12.96 3.89
N ASN A 141 -8.97 12.49 4.63
CA ASN A 141 -10.36 12.69 4.25
C ASN A 141 -10.72 14.19 4.28
N ASN A 142 -11.13 14.74 3.13
CA ASN A 142 -11.59 16.13 2.99
C ASN A 142 -13.08 16.32 3.33
N GLY A 143 -13.71 15.37 4.04
CA GLY A 143 -15.04 15.56 4.63
C GLY A 143 -16.20 15.41 3.64
N SER A 144 -16.05 14.63 2.57
CA SER A 144 -17.18 14.28 1.71
C SER A 144 -17.98 13.11 2.30
N SER A 145 -19.30 13.29 2.39
CA SER A 145 -20.25 12.57 3.25
C SER A 145 -20.61 11.13 2.84
N SER A 146 -19.76 10.45 2.06
CA SER A 146 -19.86 9.00 1.83
C SER A 146 -18.46 8.42 1.72
N SER A 147 -17.86 8.12 2.86
CA SER A 147 -16.56 7.45 2.89
C SER A 147 -16.73 6.03 2.39
N TRP A 148 -16.19 5.76 1.19
CA TRP A 148 -16.04 4.40 0.63
C TRP A 148 -15.19 3.52 1.56
N CYS A 149 -14.28 4.14 2.32
CA CYS A 149 -13.46 3.50 3.34
C CYS A 149 -14.20 3.28 4.68
N GLY A 150 -15.49 3.62 4.77
CA GLY A 150 -16.29 3.66 6.00
C GLY A 150 -17.21 2.46 6.25
N LEU A 151 -17.33 1.50 5.34
CA LEU A 151 -18.19 0.32 5.53
C LEU A 151 -17.37 -0.98 5.52
N PRO A 152 -17.60 -1.90 6.49
CA PRO A 152 -17.17 -3.29 6.39
C PRO A 152 -17.97 -4.07 5.33
#